data_AF-A0A838H273-F1
#
_entry.id   AF-A0A838H273-F1
#
_cell.length_a   1.000
_cell.length_b   1.000
_cell.length_c   1.000
_cell.angle_alpha   90.00
_cell.angle_beta   90.00
_cell.angle_gamma   90.00
#
_symmetry.space_group_name_H-M   'P 1'
#
loop_
_entity.id
_entity.type
_entity.pdbx_description
1 polymer ?
#
loop_
_entity_poly.entity_id
_entity_poly.type
_entity_poly.pdbx_seq_one_letter_code
_entity_poly.pdbx_strand_id
1 'polypeptide(L)' 'MSRQRPVTVVVLAAGEGTRMRSATPKVLHELGGRSMLGHVVAATRGL' A
#
# COMPACT_ATOMS: atom_id res chain seq x y z
N MET A 1 16.32 22.65 -14.46
CA MET A 1 15.32 21.57 -14.67
C MET A 1 15.90 20.29 -14.07
N SER A 2 15.36 19.80 -12.95
CA SER A 2 15.78 18.51 -12.40
C SER A 2 15.28 17.39 -13.32
N ARG A 3 16.18 16.50 -13.76
CA ARG A 3 15.77 15.28 -14.45
C ARG A 3 15.03 14.40 -13.44
N GLN A 4 13.76 14.10 -13.71
CA GLN A 4 13.08 13.00 -13.03
C GLN A 4 13.85 11.72 -13.35
N ARG A 5 14.46 11.11 -12.33
CA ARG A 5 15.13 9.81 -12.50
C ARG A 5 14.07 8.73 -12.36
N PRO A 6 14.09 7.67 -13.17
CA PRO A 6 13.19 6.55 -12.98
C PRO A 6 13.32 5.98 -11.56
N VAL A 7 12.19 5.80 -10.88
CA VAL A 7 12.13 5.20 -9.53
C VAL A 7 11.34 3.89 -9.61
N THR A 8 11.81 2.87 -8.89
CA THR A 8 11.07 1.63 -8.67
C THR A 8 10.62 1.58 -7.22
N VAL A 9 9.34 1.33 -6.99
CA VAL A 9 8.74 1.24 -5.66
C VAL A 9 8.37 -0.21 -5.36
N VAL A 10 8.79 -0.73 -4.22
CA VAL A 10 8.47 -2.09 -3.75
C VAL A 10 7.64 -1.98 -2.48
N VAL A 11 6.40 -2.50 -2.51
CA VAL A 11 5.50 -2.52 -1.36
C VAL A 11 5.50 -3.92 -0.76
N LEU A 12 6.03 -4.05 0.46
CA LEU A 12 6.07 -5.33 1.18
C LEU A 12 4.72 -5.60 1.86
N ALA A 13 3.88 -6.40 1.19
CA ALA A 13 2.51 -6.70 1.61
C ALA A 13 2.26 -8.20 1.91
N ALA A 14 3.32 -8.99 2.08
CA ALA A 14 3.23 -10.46 2.21
C ALA A 14 2.94 -10.98 3.63
N GLY A 15 2.68 -10.11 4.59
CA GLY A 15 2.40 -10.53 5.97
C GLY A 15 1.00 -11.12 6.13
N GLU A 16 0.89 -12.28 6.78
CA GLU A 16 -0.36 -13.02 7.00
C GLU A 16 -1.41 -12.20 7.78
N GLY A 17 -0.98 -11.27 8.63
CA GLY A 17 -1.90 -10.38 9.34
C GLY A 17 -2.65 -11.02 10.52
N THR A 18 -2.13 -12.11 11.09
CA THR A 18 -2.76 -12.91 12.16
C THR A 18 -3.26 -12.11 13.37
N ARG A 19 -2.57 -11.03 13.76
CA ARG A 19 -3.00 -10.16 14.87
C ARG A 19 -4.29 -9.38 14.59
N MET A 20 -4.68 -9.24 13.31
CA MET A 20 -5.95 -8.61 12.93
C MET A 20 -7.16 -9.48 13.27
N ARG A 21 -6.97 -10.79 13.48
CA ARG A 21 -8.05 -11.76 13.79
C ARG A 21 -9.25 -11.63 12.84
N SER A 22 -8.97 -11.49 11.55
CA SER A 22 -9.95 -11.24 10.50
C SER A 22 -9.69 -12.17 9.32
N ALA A 23 -10.75 -12.64 8.68
CA ALA A 23 -10.65 -13.38 7.42
C ALA A 23 -10.21 -12.46 6.26
N THR A 24 -10.42 -11.16 6.40
CA THR A 24 -9.94 -10.16 5.44
C THR A 24 -8.42 -9.98 5.61
N PRO A 25 -7.61 -10.11 4.56
CA PRO A 25 -6.18 -9.81 4.63
C PRO A 25 -5.94 -8.40 5.17
N LYS A 26 -4.88 -8.21 5.98
CA LYS A 26 -4.58 -6.92 6.62
C LYS A 26 -4.67 -5.78 5.61
N VAL A 27 -3.96 -5.87 4.49
CA VAL A 27 -3.82 -4.79 3.51
C VAL A 27 -5.11 -4.41 2.78
N LEU A 28 -6.13 -5.27 2.85
CA LEU A 28 -7.46 -5.03 2.25
C LEU A 28 -8.46 -4.40 3.22
N HIS A 29 -8.14 -4.24 4.50
CA HIS A 29 -9.01 -3.51 5.41
C HIS A 29 -9.16 -2.05 4.98
N GLU A 30 -10.39 -1.55 5.06
CA GLU A 30 -10.76 -0.21 4.62
C GLU A 30 -10.47 0.83 5.69
N LEU A 31 -9.91 1.97 5.27
CA LEU A 31 -9.73 3.18 6.05
C LEU A 31 -10.25 4.35 5.21
N GLY A 32 -11.38 4.94 5.59
CA GLY A 32 -11.96 6.11 4.90
C GLY A 32 -12.29 5.86 3.43
N GLY A 33 -13.02 4.77 3.11
CA GLY A 33 -13.48 4.49 1.74
C GLY A 33 -12.43 3.85 0.82
N ARG A 34 -11.24 3.52 1.33
CA ARG A 34 -10.17 2.89 0.55
C ARG A 34 -9.38 1.89 1.39
N SER A 35 -8.96 0.79 0.77
CA SER A 35 -8.08 -0.18 1.44
C SER A 35 -6.75 0.45 1.87
N MET A 36 -6.13 -0.09 2.92
CA MET A 36 -4.77 0.30 3.32
C MET A 36 -3.78 0.23 2.15
N LEU A 37 -3.82 -0.83 1.34
CA LEU A 37 -2.96 -0.94 0.15
C LEU A 37 -3.26 0.16 -0.88
N GLY A 38 -4.53 0.49 -1.08
CA GLY A 38 -4.92 1.56 -1.99
C GLY A 38 -4.33 2.91 -1.59
N HIS A 39 -4.24 3.21 -0.30
CA HIS A 39 -3.58 4.42 0.19
C HIS A 39 -2.09 4.43 -0.12
N VAL A 40 -1.40 3.30 0.08
CA VAL A 40 0.03 3.18 -0.24
C VAL A 40 0.28 3.41 -1.74
N VAL A 41 -0.49 2.74 -2.60
CA VAL A 41 -0.36 2.90 -4.06
C VAL A 41 -0.65 4.34 -4.48
N ALA A 42 -1.67 4.98 -3.91
CA ALA A 42 -1.99 6.38 -4.22
C ALA A 42 -0.85 7.33 -3.85
N ALA A 43 -0.20 7.12 -2.70
CA ALA A 43 0.91 7.94 -2.24
C ALA A 43 2.15 7.83 -3.14
N THR A 44 2.32 6.73 -3.88
CA THR A 44 3.52 6.47 -4.69
C THR A 44 3.37 6.90 -6.15
N ARG A 45 2.19 7.35 -6.61
CA ARG A 45 1.95 7.68 -8.04
C ARG A 45 2.73 8.91 -8.55
N GLY A 46 3.30 9.72 -7.66
CA GLY A 46 4.05 10.94 -8.02
C GLY A 46 5.55 10.87 -7.78
N LEU A 47 6.09 9.67 -7.56
CA LEU A 47 7.51 9.42 -7.31
C LEU A 47 8.27 9.06 -8.58
#